data_AF-A0A955ZT16-F1
#
_entry.id   AF-A0A955ZT16-F1
#
_cell.length_a   1.000
_cell.length_b   1.000
_cell.length_c   1.000
_cell.angle_alpha   90.00
_cell.angle_beta   90.00
_cell.angle_gamma   90.00
#
_symmetry.space_group_name_H-M   'P 1'
#
loop_
_entity.id
_entity.type
_entity.pdbx_description
1 polymer ?
#
loop_
_entity_poly.entity_id
_entity_poly.type
_entity_poly.pdbx_seq_one_letter_code
_entity_poly.pdbx_strand_id
1 'polypeptide(L)'
;ATGRRGGAEPEDATGRRGGAEPEDAMVRRGGAEPEDAMVRRAILPEAPVWLAEPPLEPLRGFLESAGLPVPRSAGREDDGSLELLEDVGSRTLRDVPDDRREALYREACTLVPRLQRLEADPSRIPAFGRVYDRALVETKGWKWLHWTLPGLLGRPPDTTGSERTRQAFERLAECVLPAPRRLAHRDFKAENLHWRPASDTEAERLVMIDVQGAFMAPPEYDLVCLLYDLQVDLPESLVRALLVETRAQLPDAPPAAESDLRFDALATLRLAKDVSHVVHAGLVRGDRRRWSEIPRGLALLGRAAGRLESRIPELRALTSVIQTLTQAAESADSSRRGRDG
;
A
#
# COMPACT_ATOMS: atom_id res chain seq x y z
N ALA A 1 -29.83 48.94 44.74
CA ALA A 1 -29.59 49.11 46.19
C ALA A 1 -29.18 47.74 46.75
N THR A 2 -27.89 47.43 46.73
CA THR A 2 -26.93 47.61 47.83
C THR A 2 -27.15 46.67 49.02
N GLY A 3 -26.15 45.83 49.27
CA GLY A 3 -25.84 45.25 50.57
C GLY A 3 -26.22 43.78 50.70
N ARG A 4 -25.44 42.91 51.36
CA ARG A 4 -24.15 43.08 52.04
C ARG A 4 -23.63 41.67 52.32
N ARG A 5 -22.30 41.59 52.46
CA ARG A 5 -21.48 40.44 52.84
C ARG A 5 -21.93 39.79 54.15
N GLY A 6 -21.61 38.51 54.30
CA GLY A 6 -21.47 37.87 55.61
C GLY A 6 -21.53 36.35 55.54
N GLY A 7 -20.38 35.69 55.36
CA GLY A 7 -20.23 34.26 55.54
C GLY A 7 -18.95 34.00 56.33
N ALA A 8 -19.11 33.78 57.63
CA ALA A 8 -18.14 33.15 58.50
C ALA A 8 -18.79 31.85 58.99
N GLU A 9 -18.06 30.75 58.86
CA GLU A 9 -18.41 29.44 59.40
C GLU A 9 -18.50 29.48 60.94
N PRO A 10 -19.22 28.52 61.54
CA PRO A 10 -18.47 27.44 62.17
C PRO A 10 -19.10 26.04 62.04
N GLU A 11 -18.20 25.07 62.17
CA GLU A 11 -18.40 23.63 62.41
C GLU A 11 -19.31 23.37 63.63
N ASP A 12 -20.20 22.36 63.58
CA ASP A 12 -19.90 21.03 64.14
C ASP A 12 -21.08 20.04 63.97
N ALA A 13 -20.72 18.77 64.09
CA ALA A 13 -21.34 17.51 63.70
C ALA A 13 -22.77 17.15 64.19
N THR A 14 -23.54 16.47 63.34
CA THR A 14 -23.82 15.01 63.39
C THR A 14 -25.13 14.65 62.70
N GLY A 15 -25.12 13.64 61.80
CA GLY A 15 -26.35 12.89 61.47
C GLY A 15 -26.49 12.26 60.08
N ARG A 16 -25.80 11.12 59.86
CA ARG A 16 -26.19 9.97 59.01
C ARG A 16 -26.67 10.20 57.55
N ARG A 17 -26.00 9.54 56.60
CA ARG A 17 -26.52 8.40 55.78
C ARG A 17 -25.62 8.10 54.57
N GLY A 18 -25.40 6.80 54.32
CA GLY A 18 -24.98 6.20 53.04
C GLY A 18 -23.53 6.47 52.64
N GLY A 19 -22.62 5.50 52.62
CA GLY A 19 -22.72 4.21 51.94
C GLY A 19 -21.66 4.25 50.84
N ALA A 20 -20.49 3.70 51.15
CA ALA A 20 -19.30 3.76 50.30
C ALA A 20 -19.37 2.75 49.13
N GLU A 21 -18.76 3.18 48.03
CA GLU A 21 -18.29 2.45 46.84
C GLU A 21 -19.33 1.91 45.84
N PRO A 22 -18.90 1.88 44.56
CA PRO A 22 -18.70 0.57 43.97
C PRO A 22 -17.34 0.41 43.27
N GLU A 23 -16.69 -0.67 43.68
CA GLU A 23 -15.87 -1.54 42.85
C GLU A 23 -16.59 -1.91 41.54
N ASP A 24 -15.85 -1.99 40.44
CA ASP A 24 -16.18 -2.92 39.36
C ASP A 24 -14.88 -3.44 38.71
N ALA A 25 -14.20 -4.28 39.49
CA ALA A 25 -13.28 -5.27 38.97
C ALA A 25 -14.08 -6.52 38.59
N MET A 26 -14.28 -6.78 37.30
CA MET A 26 -14.82 -8.08 36.86
C MET A 26 -13.73 -8.95 36.25
N VAL A 27 -13.28 -9.87 37.08
CA VAL A 27 -12.54 -11.09 36.76
C VAL A 27 -13.38 -11.97 35.82
N ARG A 28 -12.76 -12.53 34.78
CA ARG A 28 -13.22 -13.78 34.16
C ARG A 28 -12.07 -14.80 34.14
N ARG A 29 -12.24 -15.90 34.87
CA ARG A 29 -11.50 -17.16 34.69
C ARG A 29 -12.43 -18.21 34.07
N GLY A 30 -11.88 -18.95 33.11
CA GLY A 30 -12.17 -20.37 32.92
C GLY A 30 -13.40 -20.74 32.10
N GLY A 31 -13.20 -20.98 30.81
CA GLY A 31 -14.01 -21.87 30.00
C GLY A 31 -13.11 -22.45 28.91
N ALA A 32 -12.62 -23.67 29.12
CA ALA A 32 -11.93 -24.42 28.07
C ALA A 32 -12.99 -25.22 27.33
N GLU A 33 -13.20 -24.91 26.06
CA GLU A 33 -13.78 -25.81 25.06
C GLU A 33 -12.94 -25.70 23.77
N PRO A 34 -12.85 -26.79 22.99
CA PRO A 34 -11.65 -27.21 22.29
C PRO A 34 -11.71 -26.92 20.77
N GLU A 35 -10.58 -27.10 20.08
CA GLU A 35 -10.46 -27.12 18.61
C GLU A 35 -10.26 -25.79 17.85
N ASP A 36 -9.44 -24.87 18.36
CA ASP A 36 -8.55 -24.15 17.43
C ASP A 36 -7.18 -24.83 17.51
N ALA A 37 -7.10 -25.92 16.76
CA ALA A 37 -5.91 -26.67 16.47
C ALA A 37 -4.76 -25.70 16.22
N MET A 38 -3.90 -25.57 17.23
CA MET A 38 -2.47 -25.42 17.13
C MET A 38 -2.07 -24.73 15.82
N VAL A 39 -2.40 -23.44 15.67
CA VAL A 39 -1.71 -22.58 14.71
C VAL A 39 -0.27 -22.68 15.16
N ARG A 40 0.47 -23.60 14.53
CA ARG A 40 1.92 -23.65 14.62
C ARG A 40 2.33 -22.24 14.25
N ARG A 41 2.64 -21.44 15.26
CA ARG A 41 3.16 -20.09 15.12
C ARG A 41 4.56 -20.32 14.56
N ALA A 42 4.63 -20.67 13.28
CA ALA A 42 5.82 -20.45 12.49
C ALA A 42 6.00 -18.95 12.59
N ILE A 43 6.87 -18.54 13.51
CA ILE A 43 7.27 -17.15 13.64
C ILE A 43 7.89 -16.85 12.28
N LEU A 44 7.12 -16.16 11.42
CA LEU A 44 7.60 -15.75 10.12
C LEU A 44 8.83 -14.88 10.37
N PRO A 45 9.95 -15.10 9.68
CA PRO A 45 11.17 -14.36 9.94
C PRO A 45 10.96 -12.87 9.64
N GLU A 46 11.70 -11.98 10.31
CA GLU A 46 11.67 -10.57 9.96
C GLU A 46 12.35 -10.33 8.61
N ALA A 47 11.78 -9.44 7.80
CA ALA A 47 12.43 -9.05 6.56
C ALA A 47 13.64 -8.17 6.87
N PRO A 48 14.75 -8.31 6.13
CA PRO A 48 15.86 -7.38 6.30
C PRO A 48 15.40 -5.94 6.00
N VAL A 49 16.03 -4.97 6.65
CA VAL A 49 15.70 -3.55 6.48
C VAL A 49 16.52 -3.00 5.32
N TRP A 50 15.84 -2.57 4.26
CA TRP A 50 16.50 -2.13 3.02
C TRP A 50 16.40 -0.63 2.78
N LEU A 51 15.38 0.04 3.30
CA LEU A 51 15.24 1.50 3.29
C LEU A 51 14.45 1.96 4.51
N ALA A 52 14.98 2.95 5.23
CA ALA A 52 14.19 3.78 6.12
C ALA A 52 13.31 4.75 5.29
N GLU A 53 12.18 5.16 5.84
CA GLU A 53 11.42 6.27 5.27
C GLU A 53 12.21 7.57 5.47
N PRO A 54 12.47 8.33 4.40
CA PRO A 54 13.17 9.60 4.52
C PRO A 54 12.22 10.69 5.02
N PRO A 55 12.74 11.84 5.45
CA PRO A 55 11.91 13.00 5.76
C PRO A 55 11.10 13.47 4.55
N LEU A 56 9.99 14.15 4.83
CA LEU A 56 9.08 14.70 3.82
C LEU A 56 9.74 15.81 2.99
N GLU A 57 10.49 16.67 3.66
CA GLU A 57 11.26 17.73 3.02
C GLU A 57 12.70 17.29 2.74
N PRO A 58 13.34 17.79 1.67
CA PRO A 58 12.90 18.89 0.79
C PRO A 58 12.04 18.47 -0.41
N LEU A 59 11.66 17.19 -0.48
CA LEU A 59 10.96 16.66 -1.66
C LEU A 59 9.58 17.29 -1.84
N ARG A 60 8.77 17.38 -0.78
CA ARG A 60 7.42 17.98 -0.86
C ARG A 60 7.47 19.40 -1.42
N GLY A 61 8.30 20.27 -0.84
CA GLY A 61 8.46 21.66 -1.32
C GLY A 61 8.99 21.73 -2.76
N PHE A 62 9.86 20.80 -3.16
CA PHE A 62 10.30 20.70 -4.55
C PHE A 62 9.16 20.35 -5.51
N LEU A 63 8.33 19.35 -5.18
CA LEU A 63 7.17 18.96 -5.99
C LEU A 63 6.16 20.10 -6.10
N GLU A 64 5.88 20.78 -4.99
CA GLU A 64 5.00 21.97 -4.95
C GLU A 64 5.53 23.07 -5.87
N SER A 65 6.83 23.40 -5.78
CA SER A 65 7.46 24.43 -6.62
C SER A 65 7.44 24.08 -8.11
N ALA A 66 7.38 22.79 -8.45
CA ALA A 66 7.21 22.27 -9.81
C ALA A 66 5.74 22.22 -10.26
N GLY A 67 4.81 22.71 -9.45
CA GLY A 67 3.37 22.76 -9.74
C GLY A 67 2.67 21.41 -9.64
N LEU A 68 3.31 20.39 -9.06
CA LEU A 68 2.62 19.12 -8.76
C LEU A 68 1.71 19.29 -7.56
N PRO A 69 0.54 18.64 -7.56
CA PRO A 69 -0.40 18.80 -6.47
C PRO A 69 0.02 17.97 -5.27
N VAL A 70 0.58 18.63 -4.28
CA VAL A 70 0.92 18.10 -2.94
C VAL A 70 0.35 19.04 -1.88
N PRO A 71 0.17 18.60 -0.61
CA PRO A 71 -0.27 19.49 0.46
C PRO A 71 0.67 20.70 0.57
N ARG A 72 0.10 21.91 0.58
CA ARG A 72 0.87 23.13 0.84
C ARG A 72 1.40 23.11 2.27
N SER A 73 2.60 23.63 2.49
CA SER A 73 3.10 23.84 3.85
C SER A 73 2.61 25.19 4.38
N ALA A 74 2.06 25.19 5.60
CA ALA A 74 1.69 26.39 6.34
C ALA A 74 2.79 26.83 7.33
N GLY A 75 3.81 25.99 7.52
CA GLY A 75 4.93 26.25 8.42
C GLY A 75 5.57 24.95 8.92
N ARG A 76 6.79 25.03 9.41
CA ARG A 76 7.50 23.92 10.05
C ARG A 76 8.43 24.44 11.14
N GLU A 77 8.74 23.59 12.10
CA GLU A 77 9.79 23.84 13.09
C GLU A 77 11.18 23.73 12.43
N ASP A 78 12.14 24.51 12.91
CA ASP A 78 13.50 24.55 12.35
C ASP A 78 14.25 23.21 12.48
N ASP A 79 13.91 22.43 13.51
CA ASP A 79 14.49 21.10 13.77
C ASP A 79 13.82 19.97 12.95
N GLY A 80 12.77 20.29 12.18
CA GLY A 80 12.04 19.32 11.36
C GLY A 80 11.17 18.34 12.13
N SER A 81 10.92 18.56 13.42
CA SER A 81 10.09 17.69 14.27
C SER A 81 8.60 17.82 13.97
N LEU A 82 8.16 18.96 13.46
CA LEU A 82 6.77 19.26 13.17
C LEU A 82 6.64 20.03 11.84
N GLU A 83 5.71 19.61 11.00
CA GLU A 83 5.32 20.29 9.77
C GLU A 83 3.81 20.43 9.71
N LEU A 84 3.33 21.65 9.50
CA LEU A 84 1.92 21.95 9.33
C LEU A 84 1.58 21.97 7.84
N LEU A 85 0.70 21.06 7.44
CA LEU A 85 0.31 20.87 6.04
C LEU A 85 -1.16 21.25 5.82
N GLU A 86 -1.48 21.62 4.58
CA GLU A 86 -2.84 21.77 4.10
C GLU A 86 -3.66 20.49 4.37
N ASP A 87 -4.86 20.66 4.92
CA ASP A 87 -5.85 19.59 4.97
C ASP A 87 -6.45 19.38 3.57
N VAL A 88 -6.12 18.23 2.98
CA VAL A 88 -6.57 17.84 1.64
C VAL A 88 -7.93 17.12 1.66
N GLY A 89 -8.55 16.98 2.84
CA GLY A 89 -9.81 16.29 3.06
C GLY A 89 -9.66 14.77 3.14
N SER A 90 -10.77 14.05 3.36
CA SER A 90 -10.78 12.60 3.57
C SER A 90 -11.18 11.77 2.34
N ARG A 91 -11.55 12.41 1.23
CA ARG A 91 -11.97 11.72 0.01
C ARG A 91 -10.77 11.31 -0.80
N THR A 92 -10.64 10.01 -1.04
CA THR A 92 -9.55 9.43 -1.83
C THR A 92 -10.10 8.77 -3.09
N LEU A 93 -9.24 8.46 -4.06
CA LEU A 93 -9.63 7.71 -5.24
C LEU A 93 -10.11 6.29 -4.91
N ARG A 94 -9.81 5.78 -3.71
CA ARG A 94 -10.33 4.50 -3.21
C ARG A 94 -11.86 4.48 -3.17
N ASP A 95 -12.45 5.59 -2.75
CA ASP A 95 -13.88 5.69 -2.43
C ASP A 95 -14.65 6.53 -3.47
N VAL A 96 -14.11 6.61 -4.70
CA VAL A 96 -14.67 7.41 -5.77
C VAL A 96 -15.96 6.76 -6.34
N PRO A 97 -17.03 7.55 -6.57
CA PRO A 97 -18.23 7.10 -7.26
C PRO A 97 -17.92 6.53 -8.66
N ASP A 98 -18.68 5.51 -9.08
CA ASP A 98 -18.44 4.80 -10.35
C ASP A 98 -18.50 5.72 -11.58
N ASP A 99 -19.41 6.70 -11.59
CA ASP A 99 -19.59 7.68 -12.67
C ASP A 99 -18.42 8.66 -12.80
N ARG A 100 -17.62 8.82 -11.75
CA ARG A 100 -16.42 9.70 -11.71
C ARG A 100 -15.12 8.93 -11.79
N ARG A 101 -15.14 7.63 -11.53
CA ARG A 101 -13.93 6.80 -11.40
C ARG A 101 -13.03 6.90 -12.61
N GLU A 102 -13.56 6.69 -13.81
CA GLU A 102 -12.75 6.71 -15.03
C GLU A 102 -12.09 8.08 -15.25
N ALA A 103 -12.85 9.17 -15.11
CA ALA A 103 -12.33 10.53 -15.31
C ALA A 103 -11.20 10.86 -14.33
N LEU A 104 -11.39 10.55 -13.04
CA LEU A 104 -10.42 10.84 -11.99
C LEU A 104 -9.18 9.94 -12.07
N TYR A 105 -9.32 8.67 -12.46
CA TYR A 105 -8.16 7.81 -12.71
C TYR A 105 -7.36 8.28 -13.93
N ARG A 106 -8.04 8.76 -14.99
CA ARG A 106 -7.37 9.36 -16.13
C ARG A 106 -6.60 10.62 -15.73
N GLU A 107 -7.20 11.50 -14.93
CA GLU A 107 -6.51 12.67 -14.38
C GLU A 107 -5.29 12.27 -13.54
N ALA A 108 -5.42 11.29 -12.65
CA ALA A 108 -4.33 10.79 -11.81
C ALA A 108 -3.16 10.28 -12.66
N CYS A 109 -3.46 9.52 -13.71
CA CYS A 109 -2.45 9.05 -14.66
C CYS A 109 -1.67 10.19 -15.34
N THR A 110 -2.27 11.37 -15.55
CA THR A 110 -1.54 12.53 -16.11
C THR A 110 -0.47 13.10 -15.18
N LEU A 111 -0.55 12.82 -13.87
CA LEU A 111 0.47 13.24 -12.90
C LEU A 111 1.78 12.47 -13.08
N VAL A 112 1.73 11.23 -13.55
CA VAL A 112 2.91 10.37 -13.71
C VAL A 112 3.92 10.98 -14.70
N PRO A 113 3.56 11.32 -15.96
CA PRO A 113 4.49 12.00 -16.85
C PRO A 113 5.03 13.33 -16.32
N ARG A 114 4.22 14.08 -15.55
CA ARG A 114 4.64 15.35 -14.95
C ARG A 114 5.72 15.14 -13.90
N LEU A 115 5.53 14.15 -13.02
CA LEU A 115 6.53 13.72 -12.03
C LEU A 115 7.83 13.25 -12.70
N GLN A 116 7.71 12.46 -13.76
CA GLN A 116 8.86 11.87 -14.44
C GLN A 116 9.70 12.85 -15.27
N ARG A 117 9.16 14.04 -15.58
CA ARG A 117 9.88 15.13 -16.25
C ARG A 117 10.74 15.96 -15.30
N LEU A 118 10.59 15.77 -13.98
CA LEU A 118 11.40 16.51 -13.02
C LEU A 118 12.83 16.00 -13.02
N GLU A 119 13.76 16.93 -12.82
CA GLU A 119 15.18 16.67 -12.64
C GLU A 119 15.67 17.47 -11.43
N ALA A 120 16.49 16.86 -10.59
CA ALA A 120 17.14 17.55 -9.49
C ALA A 120 18.46 16.88 -9.13
N ASP A 121 19.36 17.67 -8.53
CA ASP A 121 20.59 17.17 -7.96
C ASP A 121 20.29 16.28 -6.72
N PRO A 122 20.75 15.02 -6.68
CA PRO A 122 20.56 14.13 -5.53
C PRO A 122 21.08 14.66 -4.19
N SER A 123 22.07 15.56 -4.21
CA SER A 123 22.57 16.22 -3.00
C SER A 123 21.55 17.21 -2.41
N ARG A 124 20.67 17.76 -3.25
CA ARG A 124 19.61 18.70 -2.85
C ARG A 124 18.30 17.99 -2.61
N ILE A 125 17.93 17.06 -3.50
CA ILE A 125 16.69 16.28 -3.41
C ILE A 125 17.07 14.78 -3.37
N PRO A 126 17.27 14.19 -2.17
CA PRO A 126 17.78 12.83 -2.01
C PRO A 126 16.97 11.73 -2.72
N ALA A 127 15.67 11.97 -2.99
CA ALA A 127 14.83 11.06 -3.77
C ALA A 127 15.43 10.72 -5.15
N PHE A 128 16.16 11.65 -5.78
CA PHE A 128 16.82 11.44 -7.07
C PHE A 128 18.09 10.57 -6.98
N GLY A 129 18.63 10.35 -5.77
CA GLY A 129 19.74 9.43 -5.52
C GLY A 129 19.30 8.03 -5.09
N ARG A 130 18.04 7.87 -4.67
CA ARG A 130 17.45 6.58 -4.29
C ARG A 130 16.95 5.88 -5.55
N VAL A 131 17.21 4.59 -5.69
CA VAL A 131 16.92 3.87 -6.94
C VAL A 131 16.18 2.56 -6.66
N TYR A 132 15.29 2.18 -7.58
CA TYR A 132 14.72 0.84 -7.64
C TYR A 132 15.81 -0.13 -8.10
N ASP A 133 16.41 -0.81 -7.13
CA ASP A 133 17.56 -1.68 -7.34
C ASP A 133 17.23 -3.16 -7.19
N ARG A 134 18.27 -3.98 -7.38
CA ARG A 134 18.21 -5.42 -7.20
C ARG A 134 17.80 -5.83 -5.79
N ALA A 135 18.31 -5.17 -4.76
CA ALA A 135 18.00 -5.51 -3.37
C ALA A 135 16.50 -5.36 -3.09
N LEU A 136 15.85 -4.33 -3.65
CA LEU A 136 14.40 -4.16 -3.56
C LEU A 136 13.64 -5.30 -4.26
N VAL A 137 14.10 -5.78 -5.41
CA VAL A 137 13.48 -6.93 -6.09
C VAL A 137 13.64 -8.22 -5.27
N GLU A 138 14.85 -8.48 -4.78
CA GLU A 138 15.17 -9.65 -3.94
C GLU A 138 14.34 -9.65 -2.66
N THR A 139 14.13 -8.49 -2.05
CA THR A 139 13.24 -8.32 -0.90
C THR A 139 11.82 -8.78 -1.19
N LYS A 140 11.29 -8.49 -2.39
CA LYS A 140 9.94 -8.90 -2.78
C LYS A 140 9.85 -10.43 -2.89
N GLY A 141 10.85 -11.06 -3.51
CA GLY A 141 10.94 -12.52 -3.62
C GLY A 141 11.11 -13.20 -2.28
N TRP A 142 11.95 -12.64 -1.42
CA TRP A 142 12.15 -13.10 -0.05
C TRP A 142 10.84 -13.07 0.75
N LYS A 143 10.11 -11.95 0.73
CA LYS A 143 8.81 -11.83 1.43
C LYS A 143 7.79 -12.83 0.91
N TRP A 144 7.74 -13.07 -0.40
CA TRP A 144 6.88 -14.09 -0.96
C TRP A 144 7.21 -15.49 -0.42
N LEU A 145 8.49 -15.87 -0.47
CA LEU A 145 8.99 -17.17 -0.01
C LEU A 145 8.82 -17.41 1.48
N HIS A 146 9.02 -16.38 2.29
CA HIS A 146 9.13 -16.52 3.74
C HIS A 146 7.90 -16.04 4.50
N TRP A 147 7.04 -15.20 3.91
CA TRP A 147 5.80 -14.74 4.52
C TRP A 147 4.57 -15.35 3.86
N THR A 148 4.45 -15.22 2.54
CA THR A 148 3.23 -15.62 1.83
C THR A 148 3.09 -17.13 1.74
N LEU A 149 4.10 -17.83 1.22
CA LEU A 149 3.99 -19.28 1.03
C LEU A 149 3.79 -20.03 2.35
N PRO A 150 4.58 -19.81 3.41
CA PRO A 150 4.35 -20.49 4.68
C PRO A 150 3.04 -20.06 5.34
N GLY A 151 2.70 -18.77 5.24
CA GLY A 151 1.50 -18.20 5.86
C GLY A 151 0.20 -18.71 5.25
N LEU A 152 0.16 -18.94 3.94
CA LEU A 152 -1.05 -19.38 3.25
C LEU A 152 -1.09 -20.89 2.96
N LEU A 153 0.05 -21.56 2.77
CA LEU A 153 0.11 -23.03 2.58
C LEU A 153 0.24 -23.81 3.88
N GLY A 154 0.49 -23.12 5.01
CA GLY A 154 0.75 -23.76 6.31
C GLY A 154 2.09 -24.50 6.40
N ARG A 155 2.93 -24.42 5.35
CA ARG A 155 4.27 -25.02 5.30
C ARG A 155 5.19 -24.22 4.37
N PRO A 156 6.50 -24.17 4.66
CA PRO A 156 7.45 -23.57 3.74
C PRO A 156 7.51 -24.34 2.42
N PRO A 157 7.89 -23.68 1.32
CA PRO A 157 8.23 -24.38 0.07
C PRO A 157 9.42 -25.32 0.31
N ASP A 158 9.47 -26.44 -0.43
CA ASP A 158 10.67 -27.28 -0.47
C ASP A 158 11.81 -26.59 -1.23
N THR A 159 12.99 -27.22 -1.26
CA THR A 159 14.19 -26.67 -1.92
C THR A 159 13.93 -26.36 -3.39
N THR A 160 13.26 -27.26 -4.12
CA THR A 160 12.97 -27.10 -5.55
C THR A 160 11.98 -25.97 -5.80
N GLY A 161 10.91 -25.87 -5.01
CA GLY A 161 9.93 -24.78 -5.11
C GLY A 161 10.52 -23.43 -4.75
N SER A 162 11.41 -23.40 -3.74
CA SER A 162 12.16 -22.20 -3.37
C SER A 162 13.04 -21.73 -4.53
N GLU A 163 13.79 -22.65 -5.15
CA GLU A 163 14.68 -22.34 -6.25
C GLU A 163 13.95 -21.85 -7.50
N ARG A 164 12.86 -22.53 -7.89
CA ARG A 164 12.01 -22.10 -9.00
C ARG A 164 11.42 -20.70 -8.78
N THR A 165 11.02 -20.40 -7.55
CA THR A 165 10.52 -19.08 -7.20
C THR A 165 11.62 -18.02 -7.30
N ARG A 166 12.84 -18.30 -6.83
CA ARG A 166 13.96 -17.36 -6.98
C ARG A 166 14.28 -17.11 -8.44
N GLN A 167 14.32 -18.15 -9.26
CA GLN A 167 14.52 -18.03 -10.71
C GLN A 167 13.44 -17.18 -11.37
N ALA A 168 12.15 -17.39 -11.03
CA ALA A 168 11.06 -16.54 -11.50
C ALA A 168 11.28 -15.06 -11.16
N PHE A 169 11.64 -14.74 -9.91
CA PHE A 169 11.94 -13.36 -9.50
C PHE A 169 13.19 -12.79 -10.17
N GLU A 170 14.19 -13.61 -10.46
CA GLU A 170 15.39 -13.23 -11.21
C GLU A 170 15.04 -12.81 -12.64
N ARG A 171 14.23 -13.61 -13.35
CA ARG A 171 13.79 -13.27 -14.71
C ARG A 171 12.96 -11.99 -14.74
N LEU A 172 12.11 -11.78 -13.73
CA LEU A 172 11.35 -10.52 -13.59
C LEU A 172 12.29 -9.33 -13.36
N ALA A 173 13.34 -9.51 -12.56
CA ALA A 173 14.33 -8.48 -12.31
C ALA A 173 15.08 -8.07 -13.59
N GLU A 174 15.46 -9.04 -14.43
CA GLU A 174 16.08 -8.79 -15.74
C GLU A 174 15.18 -7.97 -16.67
N CYS A 175 13.85 -8.05 -16.52
CA CYS A 175 12.91 -7.26 -17.31
C CYS A 175 12.83 -5.80 -16.87
N VAL A 176 13.06 -5.50 -15.58
CA VAL A 176 12.74 -4.18 -14.99
C VAL A 176 13.99 -3.37 -14.62
N LEU A 177 15.08 -4.00 -14.23
CA LEU A 177 16.30 -3.32 -13.78
C LEU A 177 17.06 -2.55 -14.89
N PRO A 178 17.04 -2.99 -16.17
CA PRO A 178 17.66 -2.24 -17.26
C PRO A 178 16.87 -1.00 -17.70
N ALA A 179 15.63 -0.82 -17.24
CA ALA A 179 14.77 0.28 -17.68
C ALA A 179 15.36 1.65 -17.33
N PRO A 180 15.05 2.71 -18.12
CA PRO A 180 15.31 4.08 -17.72
C PRO A 180 14.69 4.37 -16.36
N ARG A 181 15.38 5.15 -15.53
CA ARG A 181 14.88 5.50 -14.20
C ARG A 181 14.29 6.90 -14.22
N ARG A 182 13.06 7.03 -13.71
CA ARG A 182 12.33 8.27 -13.55
C ARG A 182 11.87 8.41 -12.11
N LEU A 183 11.68 9.65 -11.65
CA LEU A 183 11.15 9.87 -10.31
C LEU A 183 9.75 9.23 -10.23
N ALA A 184 9.60 8.34 -9.25
CA ALA A 184 8.35 7.67 -8.94
C ALA A 184 7.95 8.00 -7.50
N HIS A 185 6.66 8.21 -7.28
CA HIS A 185 6.07 8.43 -5.97
C HIS A 185 6.23 7.21 -5.06
N ARG A 186 6.37 6.00 -5.63
CA ARG A 186 6.51 4.69 -4.95
C ARG A 186 5.21 4.11 -4.45
N ASP A 187 4.44 4.90 -3.72
CA ASP A 187 3.16 4.52 -3.13
C ASP A 187 2.01 5.30 -3.78
N PHE A 188 2.05 5.45 -5.11
CA PHE A 188 1.01 6.05 -5.95
C PHE A 188 -0.25 5.16 -6.02
N LYS A 189 -0.94 5.01 -4.88
CA LYS A 189 -2.12 4.16 -4.69
C LYS A 189 -3.37 5.00 -4.55
N ALA A 190 -4.54 4.40 -4.73
CA ALA A 190 -5.81 5.11 -4.68
C ALA A 190 -6.05 5.81 -3.33
N GLU A 191 -5.55 5.20 -2.24
CA GLU A 191 -5.63 5.75 -0.87
C GLU A 191 -4.75 7.01 -0.66
N ASN A 192 -3.68 7.18 -1.44
CA ASN A 192 -2.74 8.30 -1.34
C ASN A 192 -3.05 9.43 -2.34
N LEU A 193 -4.14 9.30 -3.10
CA LEU A 193 -4.61 10.28 -4.07
C LEU A 193 -5.93 10.85 -3.59
N HIS A 194 -5.85 12.01 -2.95
CA HIS A 194 -7.02 12.74 -2.45
C HIS A 194 -7.65 13.50 -3.59
N TRP A 195 -8.98 13.52 -3.65
CA TRP A 195 -9.72 14.30 -4.64
C TRP A 195 -10.67 15.24 -3.94
N ARG A 196 -10.70 16.49 -4.39
CA ARG A 196 -11.67 17.49 -3.95
C ARG A 196 -12.63 17.78 -5.09
N PRO A 197 -13.95 17.60 -4.90
CA PRO A 197 -14.92 18.00 -5.91
C PRO A 197 -14.79 19.50 -6.17
N ALA A 198 -15.14 19.90 -7.39
CA ALA A 198 -15.26 21.31 -7.71
C ALA A 198 -16.27 22.00 -6.76
N SER A 199 -15.99 23.25 -6.43
CA SER A 199 -16.88 24.17 -5.72
C SER A 199 -17.05 25.44 -6.55
N ASP A 200 -17.90 26.36 -6.09
CA ASP A 200 -18.10 27.66 -6.75
C ASP A 200 -16.81 28.47 -6.88
N THR A 201 -15.80 28.17 -6.04
CA THR A 201 -14.54 28.92 -5.95
C THR A 201 -13.31 28.13 -6.39
N GLU A 202 -13.40 26.81 -6.54
CA GLU A 202 -12.25 25.96 -6.84
C GLU A 202 -12.61 24.85 -7.84
N ALA A 203 -11.72 24.62 -8.82
CA ALA A 203 -11.85 23.46 -9.70
C ALA A 203 -11.64 22.15 -8.93
N GLU A 204 -12.18 21.07 -9.49
CA GLU A 204 -11.83 19.72 -9.04
C GLU A 204 -10.31 19.53 -9.14
N ARG A 205 -9.73 18.95 -8.10
CA ARG A 205 -8.29 18.73 -8.03
C ARG A 205 -7.94 17.43 -7.33
N LEU A 206 -6.96 16.72 -7.87
CA LEU A 206 -6.23 15.67 -7.18
C LEU A 206 -5.09 16.26 -6.35
N VAL A 207 -4.76 15.62 -5.22
CA VAL A 207 -3.60 15.91 -4.39
C VAL A 207 -2.93 14.62 -3.95
N MET A 208 -1.61 14.53 -4.16
CA MET A 208 -0.78 13.38 -3.78
C MET A 208 -0.25 13.58 -2.35
N ILE A 209 -0.39 12.57 -1.51
CA ILE A 209 0.21 12.52 -0.16
C ILE A 209 1.19 11.35 -0.07
N ASP A 210 1.98 11.27 1.01
CA ASP A 210 2.93 10.16 1.24
C ASP A 210 4.06 10.12 0.18
N VAL A 211 4.53 11.31 -0.23
CA VAL A 211 5.52 11.50 -1.31
C VAL A 211 6.95 11.19 -0.87
N GLN A 212 7.26 11.20 0.43
CA GLN A 212 8.62 10.97 0.97
C GLN A 212 9.20 9.62 0.57
N GLY A 213 8.34 8.64 0.28
CA GLY A 213 8.75 7.35 -0.25
C GLY A 213 9.48 7.41 -1.61
N ALA A 214 9.41 8.53 -2.33
CA ALA A 214 9.83 8.63 -3.73
C ALA A 214 11.29 8.30 -4.00
N PHE A 215 11.51 7.75 -5.19
CA PHE A 215 12.77 7.21 -5.65
C PHE A 215 12.74 7.02 -7.17
N MET A 216 13.90 6.80 -7.77
CA MET A 216 14.06 6.61 -9.20
C MET A 216 13.73 5.17 -9.60
N ALA A 217 12.64 4.95 -10.34
CA ALA A 217 12.13 3.64 -10.71
C ALA A 217 11.83 3.54 -12.22
N PRO A 218 11.54 2.34 -12.76
CA PRO A 218 11.09 2.19 -14.15
C PRO A 218 9.83 3.04 -14.44
N PRO A 219 9.60 3.48 -15.68
CA PRO A 219 8.54 4.44 -16.01
C PRO A 219 7.12 3.94 -15.69
N GLU A 220 6.90 2.63 -15.72
CA GLU A 220 5.59 2.03 -15.43
C GLU A 220 5.29 1.89 -13.93
N TYR A 221 6.25 2.15 -13.04
CA TYR A 221 6.16 1.78 -11.62
C TYR A 221 4.91 2.36 -10.92
N ASP A 222 4.68 3.67 -11.02
CA ASP A 222 3.53 4.32 -10.38
C ASP A 222 2.20 3.94 -11.06
N LEU A 223 2.21 3.65 -12.37
CA LEU A 223 1.01 3.15 -13.06
C LEU A 223 0.63 1.76 -12.53
N VAL A 224 1.59 0.87 -12.32
CA VAL A 224 1.33 -0.41 -11.65
C VAL A 224 0.80 -0.17 -10.23
N CYS A 225 1.34 0.82 -9.52
CA CYS A 225 0.89 1.12 -8.16
C CYS A 225 -0.59 1.49 -8.07
N LEU A 226 -1.07 2.28 -9.03
CA LEU A 226 -2.43 2.80 -9.08
C LEU A 226 -3.40 1.81 -9.73
N LEU A 227 -3.03 1.23 -10.87
CA LEU A 227 -3.94 0.47 -11.71
C LEU A 227 -4.13 -0.97 -11.21
N TYR A 228 -3.14 -1.53 -10.52
CA TYR A 228 -3.23 -2.83 -9.83
C TYR A 228 -3.18 -2.66 -8.30
N ASP A 229 -4.01 -1.74 -7.80
CA ASP A 229 -4.26 -1.58 -6.38
C ASP A 229 -5.10 -2.76 -5.83
N LEU A 230 -4.76 -3.24 -4.63
CA LEU A 230 -5.49 -4.28 -3.92
C LEU A 230 -6.82 -3.78 -3.36
N GLN A 231 -7.00 -2.47 -3.22
CA GLN A 231 -8.19 -1.91 -2.58
C GLN A 231 -9.29 -1.53 -3.57
N VAL A 232 -8.99 -1.39 -4.86
CA VAL A 232 -9.93 -0.88 -5.86
C VAL A 232 -10.03 -1.83 -7.04
N ASP A 233 -11.28 -2.15 -7.45
CA ASP A 233 -11.54 -2.90 -8.68
C ASP A 233 -11.68 -2.02 -9.90
N LEU A 234 -10.69 -2.16 -10.80
CA LEU A 234 -10.70 -1.55 -12.11
C LEU A 234 -10.91 -2.64 -13.17
N PRO A 235 -11.86 -2.43 -14.10
CA PRO A 235 -11.98 -3.28 -15.28
C PRO A 235 -10.65 -3.31 -16.04
N GLU A 236 -10.22 -4.49 -16.48
CA GLU A 236 -8.96 -4.65 -17.22
C GLU A 236 -8.93 -3.81 -18.50
N SER A 237 -10.08 -3.59 -19.15
CA SER A 237 -10.19 -2.70 -20.31
C SER A 237 -9.79 -1.26 -19.98
N LEU A 238 -10.21 -0.74 -18.81
CA LEU A 238 -9.84 0.59 -18.34
C LEU A 238 -8.35 0.65 -17.98
N VAL A 239 -7.83 -0.36 -17.28
CA VAL A 239 -6.39 -0.46 -16.96
C VAL A 239 -5.55 -0.37 -18.23
N ARG A 240 -5.92 -1.11 -19.28
CA ARG A 240 -5.19 -1.11 -20.56
C ARG A 240 -5.33 0.21 -21.31
N ALA A 241 -6.51 0.81 -21.33
CA ALA A 241 -6.71 2.12 -21.93
C ALA A 241 -5.82 3.18 -21.26
N LEU A 242 -5.85 3.27 -19.92
CA LEU A 242 -5.04 4.21 -19.16
C LEU A 242 -3.54 4.00 -19.33
N LEU A 243 -3.08 2.74 -19.36
CA LEU A 243 -1.67 2.42 -19.64
C LEU A 243 -1.25 2.95 -21.02
N VAL A 244 -2.04 2.69 -22.07
CA VAL A 244 -1.73 3.13 -23.44
C VAL A 244 -1.76 4.66 -23.55
N GLU A 245 -2.80 5.31 -23.01
CA GLU A 245 -2.96 6.77 -23.00
C GLU A 245 -1.79 7.46 -22.28
N THR A 246 -1.36 6.90 -21.14
CA THR A 246 -0.28 7.49 -20.35
C THR A 246 1.09 7.24 -20.96
N ARG A 247 1.34 6.03 -21.49
CA ARG A 247 2.60 5.66 -22.15
C ARG A 247 3.00 6.67 -23.22
N ALA A 248 2.05 7.13 -24.02
CA ALA A 248 2.28 8.12 -25.07
C ALA A 248 2.77 9.49 -24.56
N GLN A 249 2.58 9.77 -23.26
CA GLN A 249 2.93 11.05 -22.63
C GLN A 249 4.20 10.98 -21.80
N LEU A 250 4.72 9.77 -21.51
CA LEU A 250 5.94 9.57 -20.73
C LEU A 250 7.16 10.20 -21.43
N PRO A 251 8.16 10.71 -20.69
CA PRO A 251 9.33 11.40 -21.29
C PRO A 251 10.12 10.57 -22.31
N ASP A 252 10.13 9.25 -22.16
CA ASP A 252 10.82 8.29 -23.01
C ASP A 252 9.88 7.51 -23.94
N ALA A 253 8.56 7.67 -23.78
CA ALA A 253 7.50 7.01 -24.55
C ALA A 253 7.88 5.59 -25.02
N PRO A 254 8.08 4.64 -24.08
CA PRO A 254 8.68 3.34 -24.38
C PRO A 254 7.87 2.58 -25.44
N PRO A 255 8.53 1.76 -26.29
CA PRO A 255 7.83 0.92 -27.25
C PRO A 255 6.76 0.07 -26.57
N ALA A 256 5.61 -0.08 -27.22
CA ALA A 256 4.44 -0.69 -26.61
C ALA A 256 4.71 -2.07 -25.99
N ALA A 257 5.39 -2.94 -26.75
CA ALA A 257 5.71 -4.29 -26.32
C ALA A 257 6.69 -4.35 -25.13
N GLU A 258 7.59 -3.37 -24.99
CA GLU A 258 8.50 -3.27 -23.84
C GLU A 258 7.75 -2.75 -22.62
N SER A 259 6.94 -1.71 -22.80
CA SER A 259 6.13 -1.13 -21.71
C SER A 259 5.14 -2.13 -21.14
N ASP A 260 4.45 -2.90 -21.98
CA ASP A 260 3.51 -3.93 -21.54
C ASP A 260 4.21 -5.04 -20.74
N LEU A 261 5.40 -5.46 -21.20
CA LEU A 261 6.22 -6.46 -20.52
C LEU A 261 6.72 -5.95 -19.16
N ARG A 262 7.21 -4.71 -19.10
CA ARG A 262 7.68 -4.10 -17.84
C ARG A 262 6.53 -3.87 -16.86
N PHE A 263 5.38 -3.42 -17.35
CA PHE A 263 4.18 -3.24 -16.53
C PHE A 263 3.78 -4.55 -15.86
N ASP A 264 3.67 -5.64 -16.62
CA ASP A 264 3.28 -6.94 -16.07
C ASP A 264 4.39 -7.53 -15.15
N ALA A 265 5.67 -7.28 -15.44
CA ALA A 265 6.77 -7.75 -14.60
C ALA A 265 6.80 -7.00 -13.25
N LEU A 266 6.66 -5.68 -13.27
CA LEU A 266 6.53 -4.85 -12.08
C LEU A 266 5.29 -5.18 -11.27
N ALA A 267 4.15 -5.39 -11.95
CA ALA A 267 2.91 -5.86 -11.34
C ALA A 267 3.13 -7.15 -10.57
N THR A 268 3.76 -8.14 -11.21
CA THR A 268 4.05 -9.43 -10.58
C THR A 268 4.90 -9.26 -9.32
N LEU A 269 6.01 -8.53 -9.41
CA LEU A 269 6.90 -8.26 -8.28
C LEU A 269 6.18 -7.53 -7.14
N ARG A 270 5.43 -6.47 -7.47
CA ARG A 270 4.78 -5.60 -6.49
C ARG A 270 3.61 -6.30 -5.80
N LEU A 271 2.73 -6.95 -6.55
CA LEU A 271 1.57 -7.65 -6.00
C LEU A 271 2.00 -8.79 -5.08
N ALA A 272 3.07 -9.53 -5.43
CA ALA A 272 3.64 -10.54 -4.54
C ALA A 272 4.08 -9.94 -3.20
N LYS A 273 4.72 -8.77 -3.20
CA LYS A 273 5.09 -8.04 -1.98
C LYS A 273 3.87 -7.51 -1.23
N ASP A 274 2.88 -6.96 -1.91
CA ASP A 274 1.71 -6.36 -1.25
C ASP A 274 0.85 -7.45 -0.59
N VAL A 275 0.64 -8.60 -1.24
CA VAL A 275 0.03 -9.79 -0.61
C VAL A 275 0.87 -10.24 0.59
N SER A 276 2.19 -10.30 0.46
CA SER A 276 3.08 -10.68 1.57
C SER A 276 2.94 -9.75 2.78
N HIS A 277 2.74 -8.45 2.54
CA HIS A 277 2.49 -7.46 3.58
C HIS A 277 1.17 -7.70 4.31
N VAL A 278 0.10 -8.01 3.59
CA VAL A 278 -1.21 -8.34 4.18
C VAL A 278 -1.13 -9.63 5.00
N VAL A 279 -0.52 -10.69 4.46
CA VAL A 279 -0.35 -11.99 5.16
C VAL A 279 0.46 -11.81 6.44
N HIS A 280 1.61 -11.15 6.36
CA HIS A 280 2.46 -10.91 7.53
C HIS A 280 1.74 -10.06 8.59
N ALA A 281 1.00 -9.02 8.18
CA ALA A 281 0.21 -8.21 9.10
C ALA A 281 -0.80 -9.05 9.89
N GLY A 282 -1.59 -9.89 9.21
CA GLY A 282 -2.62 -10.68 9.84
C GLY A 282 -2.12 -11.84 10.69
N LEU A 283 -0.97 -12.42 10.35
CA LEU A 283 -0.41 -13.58 11.07
C LEU A 283 0.53 -13.18 12.21
N VAL A 284 1.37 -12.17 12.01
CA VAL A 284 2.40 -11.78 13.00
C VAL A 284 1.89 -10.67 13.91
N ARG A 285 1.28 -9.63 13.34
CA ARG A 285 0.79 -8.47 14.09
C ARG A 285 -0.67 -8.60 14.55
N GLY A 286 -1.38 -9.63 14.08
CA GLY A 286 -2.80 -9.81 14.35
C GLY A 286 -3.72 -8.81 13.62
N ASP A 287 -3.17 -7.96 12.74
CA ASP A 287 -3.96 -6.97 11.98
C ASP A 287 -4.55 -7.60 10.73
N ARG A 288 -5.81 -8.04 10.85
CA ARG A 288 -6.56 -8.71 9.76
C ARG A 288 -7.50 -7.79 9.00
N ARG A 289 -7.46 -6.47 9.20
CA ARG A 289 -8.37 -5.52 8.53
C ARG A 289 -8.33 -5.61 7.00
N ARG A 290 -7.17 -5.95 6.45
CA ARG A 290 -6.92 -6.09 4.99
C ARG A 290 -6.93 -7.54 4.50
N TRP A 291 -7.25 -8.51 5.36
CA TRP A 291 -7.11 -9.94 5.02
C TRP A 291 -7.98 -10.35 3.82
N SER A 292 -9.14 -9.73 3.66
CA SER A 292 -10.05 -9.93 2.53
C SER A 292 -9.47 -9.49 1.18
N GLU A 293 -8.36 -8.74 1.16
CA GLU A 293 -7.68 -8.32 -0.07
C GLU A 293 -6.81 -9.42 -0.69
N ILE A 294 -6.48 -10.49 0.06
CA ILE A 294 -5.57 -11.56 -0.40
C ILE A 294 -6.08 -12.26 -1.68
N PRO A 295 -7.35 -12.73 -1.77
CA PRO A 295 -7.83 -13.41 -2.98
C PRO A 295 -7.70 -12.53 -4.23
N ARG A 296 -8.08 -11.25 -4.10
CA ARG A 296 -7.93 -10.26 -5.18
C ARG A 296 -6.47 -10.08 -5.59
N GLY A 297 -5.57 -9.94 -4.61
CA GLY A 297 -4.14 -9.80 -4.86
C GLY A 297 -3.55 -11.00 -5.59
N LEU A 298 -3.97 -12.22 -5.22
CA LEU A 298 -3.57 -13.44 -5.91
C LEU A 298 -4.14 -13.51 -7.34
N ALA A 299 -5.40 -13.10 -7.54
CA ALA A 299 -6.01 -13.05 -8.88
C ALA A 299 -5.30 -12.05 -9.80
N LEU A 300 -5.01 -10.83 -9.31
CA LEU A 300 -4.22 -9.84 -10.05
C LEU A 300 -2.81 -10.34 -10.37
N LEU A 301 -2.16 -10.97 -9.38
CA LEU A 301 -0.82 -11.52 -9.53
C LEU A 301 -0.80 -12.65 -10.57
N GLY A 302 -1.79 -13.54 -10.55
CA GLY A 302 -1.96 -14.61 -11.53
C GLY A 302 -2.19 -14.08 -12.94
N ARG A 303 -3.00 -13.02 -13.10
CA ARG A 303 -3.20 -12.34 -14.40
C ARG A 303 -1.90 -11.74 -14.95
N ALA A 304 -1.16 -11.01 -14.12
CA ALA A 304 0.10 -10.37 -14.51
C ALA A 304 1.17 -11.39 -14.88
N ALA A 305 1.42 -12.36 -14.01
CA ALA A 305 2.40 -13.41 -14.26
C ALA A 305 2.00 -14.30 -15.45
N GLY A 306 0.71 -14.62 -15.59
CA GLY A 306 0.17 -15.46 -16.67
C GLY A 306 0.41 -14.88 -18.07
N ARG A 307 0.30 -13.55 -18.24
CA ARG A 307 0.62 -12.88 -19.51
C ARG A 307 2.09 -12.99 -19.92
N LEU A 308 2.98 -13.18 -18.94
CA LEU A 308 4.42 -13.28 -19.16
C LEU A 308 4.90 -14.72 -19.41
N GLU A 309 4.11 -15.75 -19.09
CA GLU A 309 4.55 -17.16 -19.16
C GLU A 309 5.09 -17.60 -20.51
N SER A 310 4.52 -17.08 -21.60
CA SER A 310 4.97 -17.41 -22.97
C SER A 310 6.38 -16.89 -23.26
N ARG A 311 6.80 -15.80 -22.60
CA ARG A 311 8.10 -15.16 -22.75
C ARG A 311 9.08 -15.52 -21.63
N ILE A 312 8.57 -15.85 -20.45
CA ILE A 312 9.32 -16.19 -19.24
C ILE A 312 8.77 -17.51 -18.68
N PRO A 313 9.20 -18.66 -19.22
CA PRO A 313 8.68 -19.98 -18.83
C PRO A 313 8.87 -20.31 -17.35
N GLU A 314 9.85 -19.70 -16.67
CA GLU A 314 10.12 -19.83 -15.24
C GLU A 314 8.92 -19.39 -14.38
N LEU A 315 8.08 -18.49 -14.90
CA LEU A 315 6.87 -18.03 -14.21
C LEU A 315 5.81 -19.13 -14.08
N ARG A 316 5.87 -20.21 -14.87
CA ARG A 316 4.88 -21.30 -14.81
C ARG A 316 4.83 -21.95 -13.42
N ALA A 317 5.96 -22.02 -12.72
CA ALA A 317 6.01 -22.51 -11.35
C ALA A 317 5.32 -21.53 -10.38
N LEU A 318 5.57 -20.23 -10.55
CA LEU A 318 4.95 -19.18 -9.74
C LEU A 318 3.43 -19.14 -9.95
N THR A 319 2.96 -19.20 -11.20
CA THR A 319 1.52 -19.17 -11.52
C THR A 319 0.77 -20.40 -11.03
N SER A 320 1.37 -21.59 -11.12
CA SER A 320 0.80 -22.80 -10.53
C SER A 320 0.62 -22.69 -9.01
N VAL A 321 1.60 -22.10 -8.30
CA VAL A 321 1.48 -21.82 -6.87
C VAL A 321 0.38 -20.79 -6.58
N ILE A 322 0.31 -19.70 -7.36
CA ILE A 322 -0.74 -18.68 -7.22
C ILE A 322 -2.14 -19.28 -7.42
N GLN A 323 -2.33 -20.15 -8.42
CA GLN A 323 -3.60 -20.84 -8.65
C GLN A 323 -4.01 -21.69 -7.45
N THR A 324 -3.06 -22.46 -6.90
CA THR A 324 -3.29 -23.28 -5.70
C THR A 324 -3.70 -22.42 -4.51
N LEU A 325 -3.02 -21.30 -4.28
CA LEU A 325 -3.33 -20.34 -3.21
C LEU A 325 -4.70 -19.69 -3.39
N THR A 326 -5.06 -19.35 -4.63
CA THR A 326 -6.34 -18.71 -4.97
C THR A 326 -7.50 -19.64 -4.66
N GLN A 327 -7.42 -20.90 -5.12
CA GLN A 327 -8.44 -21.93 -4.86
C GLN A 327 -8.59 -22.22 -3.36
N ALA A 328 -7.48 -22.26 -2.62
CA ALA A 328 -7.50 -22.44 -1.17
C ALA A 328 -8.20 -21.27 -0.45
N ALA A 329 -7.94 -20.04 -0.89
CA ALA A 329 -8.54 -18.84 -0.31
C ALA A 329 -10.07 -18.78 -0.56
N GLU A 330 -10.52 -19.14 -1.77
CA GLU A 330 -11.95 -19.21 -2.13
C GLU A 330 -12.69 -20.32 -1.37
N SER A 331 -12.04 -21.47 -1.17
CA SER A 331 -12.59 -22.59 -0.39
C SER A 331 -12.75 -22.24 1.10
N ALA A 332 -11.83 -21.43 1.65
CA ALA A 332 -11.90 -20.95 3.02
C ALA A 332 -13.02 -19.91 3.23
N ASP A 333 -13.36 -19.10 2.22
CA ASP A 333 -14.44 -18.11 2.32
C ASP A 333 -15.83 -18.76 2.21
N SER A 334 -15.98 -19.72 1.27
CA SER A 334 -17.25 -20.47 1.10
C SER A 334 -17.62 -21.30 2.32
N SER A 335 -16.64 -21.95 2.97
CA SER A 335 -16.86 -22.72 4.21
C SER A 335 -17.23 -21.86 5.42
N ARG A 336 -16.80 -20.59 5.47
CA ARG A 336 -17.24 -19.63 6.51
C ARG A 336 -18.67 -19.16 6.27
N ARG A 337 -19.01 -18.76 5.04
CA ARG A 337 -20.36 -18.33 4.69
C ARG A 337 -21.42 -19.43 4.89
N GLY A 338 -21.05 -20.69 4.74
CA GLY A 338 -21.96 -21.83 4.99
C GLY A 338 -22.13 -22.23 6.46
N ARG A 339 -21.33 -21.68 7.39
CA ARG A 339 -21.50 -21.89 8.85
C ARG A 339 -22.30 -20.77 9.53
N ASP A 340 -22.39 -19.60 8.89
CA ASP A 340 -23.10 -18.42 9.40
C ASP A 340 -24.54 -18.26 8.84
N GLY A 341 -25.02 -19.23 8.04
CA GLY A 341 -26.37 -19.25 7.45
C GLY A 341 -27.20 -20.43 7.92
#